data_AF-A0A352RX24-F1
#
_entry.id   AF-A0A352RX24-F1
#
_cell.length_a   1.000
_cell.length_b   1.000
_cell.length_c   1.000
_cell.angle_alpha   90.00
_cell.angle_beta   90.00
_cell.angle_gamma   90.00
#
_symmetry.space_group_name_H-M   'P 1'
#
loop_
_entity.id
_entity.type
_entity.pdbx_description
1 polymer ?
#
loop_
_entity_poly.entity_id
_entity_poly.type
_entity_poly.pdbx_seq_one_letter_code
_entity_poly.pdbx_strand_id
1 'polypeptide(L)'
;VPKMAESPAEVLKFLDELAVKARPFAEHDWTELREFAAAELGLNDVAPWDVAYASEKLRQKRYSFSDDEVKQYFQEPKVLEGLFGVAEKLFSVRIQPDMTQTWHKDVRFFRVVSPQGALLAQFYIDLYAREGKRGGAWM
;
A
#
# COMPACT_ATOMS: atom_id res chain seq x y z
N VAL A 1 0.97 -12.34 22.93
CA VAL A 1 1.78 -13.06 21.93
C VAL A 1 3.25 -12.81 22.27
N PRO A 2 4.08 -13.84 22.44
CA PRO A 2 5.52 -13.63 22.60
C PRO A 2 6.06 -12.95 21.34
N LYS A 3 6.86 -11.90 21.51
CA LYS A 3 7.54 -11.24 20.40
C LYS A 3 8.77 -12.07 20.00
N MET A 4 9.18 -11.98 18.73
CA MET A 4 10.41 -12.62 18.26
C MET A 4 11.66 -11.94 18.83
N ALA A 5 11.62 -10.62 19.03
CA ALA A 5 12.68 -9.89 19.70
C ALA A 5 12.75 -10.32 21.17
N GLU A 6 13.96 -10.62 21.64
CA GLU A 6 14.21 -11.18 22.96
C GLU A 6 14.15 -10.09 24.05
N SER A 7 14.33 -8.82 23.68
CA SER A 7 14.23 -7.70 24.62
C SER A 7 13.82 -6.37 23.96
N PRO A 8 13.29 -5.40 24.73
CA PRO A 8 13.10 -4.03 24.24
C PRO A 8 14.39 -3.35 23.79
N ALA A 9 15.53 -3.69 24.39
CA ALA A 9 16.83 -3.12 24.04
C ALA A 9 17.27 -3.54 22.62
N GLU A 10 17.00 -4.78 22.24
CA GLU A 10 17.24 -5.28 20.88
C GLU A 10 16.40 -4.51 19.84
N VAL A 11 15.12 -4.26 20.16
CA VAL A 11 14.23 -3.47 19.30
C VAL A 11 14.76 -2.06 19.10
N LEU A 12 15.13 -1.38 20.18
CA LEU A 12 15.66 -0.01 20.10
C LEU A 12 16.96 0.04 19.31
N LYS A 13 17.88 -0.89 19.56
CA LYS A 13 19.12 -1.00 18.80
C LYS A 13 18.86 -1.14 17.30
N PHE A 14 17.93 -2.03 16.91
CA PHE A 14 17.57 -2.20 15.50
C PHE A 14 16.99 -0.92 14.89
N LEU A 15 16.07 -0.24 15.59
CA LEU A 15 15.45 0.99 15.12
C LEU A 15 16.47 2.13 14.98
N ASP A 16 17.39 2.27 15.94
CA ASP A 16 18.45 3.28 15.91
C ASP A 16 19.42 3.03 14.75
N GLU A 17 19.84 1.79 14.54
CA GLU A 17 20.70 1.42 13.41
C GLU A 17 20.03 1.70 12.05
N LEU A 18 18.72 1.42 11.94
CA LEU A 18 17.95 1.75 10.75
C LEU A 18 17.86 3.27 10.55
N ALA A 19 17.58 4.02 11.62
CA ALA A 19 17.47 5.48 11.57
C ALA A 19 18.80 6.13 11.13
N VAL A 20 19.93 5.69 11.68
CA VAL A 20 21.26 6.19 11.29
C VAL A 20 21.53 5.95 9.81
N LYS A 21 21.15 4.79 9.27
CA LYS A 21 21.36 4.45 7.86
C LYS A 21 20.40 5.19 6.92
N ALA A 22 19.15 5.42 7.34
CA ALA A 22 18.13 6.08 6.54
C ALA A 22 18.25 7.62 6.53
N ARG A 23 18.75 8.22 7.61
CA ARG A 23 18.76 9.66 7.82
C ARG A 23 19.45 10.47 6.71
N PRO A 24 20.65 10.09 6.19
CA PRO A 24 21.30 10.87 5.13
C PRO A 24 20.46 10.96 3.85
N PHE A 25 19.71 9.90 3.52
CA PHE A 25 18.81 9.88 2.36
C PHE A 25 17.58 10.76 2.61
N ALA A 26 16.98 10.66 3.81
CA ALA A 26 15.86 11.51 4.17
C ALA A 26 16.23 13.01 4.19
N GLU A 27 17.43 13.37 4.65
CA GLU A 27 17.94 14.75 4.63
C GLU A 27 18.19 15.27 3.21
N HIS A 28 18.67 14.40 2.31
CA HIS A 28 18.82 14.72 0.90
C HIS A 28 17.46 14.97 0.25
N ASP A 29 16.52 14.03 0.39
CA ASP A 29 15.16 14.14 -0.14
C ASP A 29 14.46 15.40 0.38
N TRP A 30 14.62 15.72 1.67
CA TRP A 30 14.05 16.92 2.28
C TRP A 30 14.67 18.21 1.75
N THR A 31 15.99 18.23 1.54
CA THR A 31 16.69 19.41 1.02
C THR A 31 16.24 19.69 -0.41
N GLU A 32 16.21 18.66 -1.26
CA GLU A 32 15.74 18.80 -2.62
C GLU A 32 14.29 19.27 -2.68
N LEU A 33 13.40 18.67 -1.87
CA LEU A 33 12.00 19.06 -1.84
C LEU A 33 11.85 20.55 -1.51
N ARG A 34 12.60 21.06 -0.52
CA ARG A 34 12.57 22.49 -0.14
C ARG A 34 13.13 23.39 -1.23
N GLU A 35 14.25 23.02 -1.84
CA GLU A 35 14.85 23.80 -2.94
C GLU A 35 13.90 23.89 -4.13
N PHE A 36 13.31 22.76 -4.52
CA PHE A 36 12.29 22.71 -5.56
C PHE A 36 11.05 23.55 -5.20
N ALA A 37 10.54 23.40 -3.98
CA ALA A 37 9.33 24.11 -3.54
C ALA A 37 9.54 25.63 -3.49
N ALA A 38 10.70 26.10 -3.04
CA ALA A 38 11.04 27.52 -3.06
C ALA A 38 11.20 28.05 -4.49
N ALA A 39 11.93 27.34 -5.34
CA ALA A 39 12.25 27.78 -6.70
C ALA A 39 11.05 27.77 -7.66
N GLU A 40 10.19 26.75 -7.56
CA GLU A 40 9.16 26.46 -8.57
C GLU A 40 7.73 26.66 -8.06
N LEU A 41 7.51 26.59 -6.74
CA LEU A 41 6.17 26.69 -6.13
C LEU A 41 5.99 27.96 -5.28
N GLY A 42 7.06 28.73 -5.06
CA GLY A 42 7.04 29.91 -4.17
C GLY A 42 6.85 29.56 -2.69
N LEU A 43 7.09 28.30 -2.31
CA LEU A 43 6.93 27.79 -0.95
C LEU A 43 8.29 27.82 -0.23
N ASN A 44 8.58 28.93 0.46
CA ASN A 44 9.87 29.13 1.15
C ASN A 44 9.98 28.37 2.48
N ASP A 45 8.85 28.05 3.11
CA ASP A 45 8.79 27.26 4.35
C ASP A 45 7.78 26.13 4.14
N VAL A 46 8.29 24.92 3.85
CA VAL A 46 7.47 23.74 3.54
C VAL A 46 6.92 23.18 4.85
N ALA A 47 5.61 23.32 5.06
CA ALA A 47 4.93 22.74 6.21
C ALA A 47 4.50 21.28 5.94
N PRO A 48 4.14 20.50 6.98
CA PRO A 48 3.76 19.09 6.80
C PRO A 48 2.62 18.84 5.80
N TRP A 49 1.66 19.75 5.68
CA TRP A 49 0.55 19.64 4.72
C TRP A 49 0.96 19.95 3.27
N ASP A 50 2.09 20.65 3.06
CA ASP A 50 2.60 20.99 1.72
C ASP A 50 3.39 19.83 1.11
N VAL A 51 3.90 18.91 1.93
CA VAL A 51 4.81 17.83 1.52
C VAL A 51 4.23 17.00 0.39
N ALA A 52 2.97 16.55 0.51
CA ALA A 52 2.33 15.71 -0.49
C ALA A 52 2.21 16.42 -1.85
N TYR A 53 1.79 17.69 -1.82
CA TYR A 53 1.66 18.50 -3.02
C TYR A 53 3.01 18.79 -3.68
N ALA A 54 4.00 19.26 -2.92
CA ALA A 54 5.33 19.55 -3.43
C ALA A 54 6.03 18.28 -3.96
N SER A 55 5.84 17.14 -3.30
CA SER A 55 6.43 15.86 -3.72
C SER A 55 5.84 15.37 -5.04
N GLU A 56 4.52 15.50 -5.22
CA GLU A 56 3.85 15.21 -6.50
C GLU A 56 4.45 16.05 -7.64
N LYS A 57 4.58 17.37 -7.42
CA LYS A 57 5.14 18.29 -8.42
C LYS A 57 6.61 18.00 -8.74
N LEU A 58 7.41 17.68 -7.72
CA LEU A 58 8.81 17.28 -7.89
C LEU A 58 8.91 15.97 -8.69
N ARG A 59 8.06 14.98 -8.39
CA ARG A 59 8.03 13.70 -9.11
C ARG A 59 7.64 13.89 -10.58
N GLN A 60 6.64 14.72 -10.86
CA GLN A 60 6.25 15.09 -12.22
C GLN A 60 7.42 15.72 -12.98
N LYS A 61 8.15 16.65 -12.36
CA LYS A 61 9.34 17.28 -12.97
C LYS A 61 10.47 16.28 -13.24
N ARG A 62 10.71 15.34 -12.32
CA ARG A 62 11.80 14.35 -12.42
C ARG A 62 11.53 13.25 -13.44
N TYR A 63 10.31 12.71 -13.46
CA TYR A 63 10.00 11.47 -14.17
C TYR A 63 8.94 11.63 -15.26
N SER A 64 8.39 12.83 -15.45
CA SER A 64 7.37 13.14 -16.47
C SER A 64 6.12 12.26 -16.40
N PHE A 65 5.72 11.83 -15.19
CA PHE A 65 4.43 11.19 -14.94
C PHE A 65 3.82 11.64 -13.61
N SER A 66 2.50 11.55 -13.52
CA SER A 66 1.72 11.85 -12.31
C SER A 66 1.02 10.62 -11.73
N ASP A 67 0.75 10.61 -10.43
CA ASP A 67 -0.02 9.52 -9.82
C ASP A 67 -1.46 9.48 -10.36
N ASP A 68 -2.01 10.63 -10.76
CA ASP A 68 -3.34 10.73 -11.37
C ASP A 68 -3.42 10.04 -12.74
N GLU A 69 -2.40 10.14 -13.58
CA GLU A 69 -2.31 9.39 -14.84
C GLU A 69 -2.19 7.90 -14.57
N VAL A 70 -1.30 7.51 -13.66
CA VAL A 70 -1.04 6.11 -13.30
C VAL A 70 -2.30 5.44 -12.76
N LYS A 71 -3.10 6.16 -11.94
CA LYS A 71 -4.36 5.67 -11.35
C LYS A 71 -5.35 5.17 -12.39
N GLN A 72 -5.35 5.72 -13.61
CA GLN A 72 -6.26 5.30 -14.69
C GLN A 72 -6.01 3.85 -15.13
N TYR A 73 -4.80 3.34 -14.92
CA TYR A 73 -4.40 1.96 -15.26
C TYR A 73 -4.63 0.96 -14.13
N PHE A 74 -4.79 1.42 -12.89
CA PHE A 74 -4.99 0.57 -11.70
C PHE A 74 -6.48 0.42 -11.34
N GLN A 75 -7.28 -0.03 -12.30
CA GLN A 75 -8.68 -0.35 -12.05
C GLN A 75 -8.77 -1.55 -11.10
N GLU A 76 -9.54 -1.42 -10.03
CA GLU A 76 -9.65 -2.42 -8.97
C GLU A 76 -9.90 -3.86 -9.49
N PRO A 77 -10.86 -4.10 -10.43
CA PRO A 77 -11.07 -5.45 -10.95
C PRO A 77 -9.83 -6.04 -11.64
N LYS A 78 -9.04 -5.21 -12.32
CA LYS A 78 -7.80 -5.62 -13.00
C LYS A 78 -6.66 -5.88 -12.02
N VAL A 79 -6.60 -5.11 -10.94
CA VAL A 79 -5.65 -5.35 -9.85
C VAL A 79 -5.95 -6.67 -9.16
N LEU A 80 -7.21 -6.96 -8.85
CA LEU A 80 -7.58 -8.24 -8.25
C LEU A 80 -7.35 -9.43 -9.19
N GLU A 81 -7.70 -9.29 -10.47
CA GLU A 81 -7.40 -10.29 -11.48
C GLU A 81 -5.90 -10.61 -11.52
N GLY A 82 -5.04 -9.59 -11.54
CA GLY A 82 -3.59 -9.75 -11.49
C GLY A 82 -3.09 -10.39 -10.19
N LEU A 83 -3.59 -9.93 -9.04
CA LEU A 83 -3.25 -10.48 -7.72
C LEU A 83 -3.59 -11.96 -7.63
N PHE A 84 -4.80 -12.34 -8.05
CA PHE A 84 -5.22 -13.74 -8.07
C PHE A 84 -4.37 -14.55 -9.04
N GLY A 85 -4.11 -14.05 -10.25
CA GLY A 85 -3.26 -14.74 -11.22
C GLY A 85 -1.84 -15.03 -10.68
N VAL A 86 -1.26 -14.10 -9.92
CA VAL A 86 0.03 -14.32 -9.23
C VAL A 86 -0.09 -15.43 -8.18
N ALA A 87 -1.11 -15.38 -7.33
CA ALA A 87 -1.32 -16.38 -6.28
C ALA A 87 -1.59 -17.78 -6.86
N GLU A 88 -2.45 -17.88 -7.87
CA GLU A 88 -2.75 -19.12 -8.58
C GLU A 88 -1.49 -19.74 -9.19
N LYS A 89 -0.62 -18.92 -9.80
CA LYS A 89 0.64 -19.38 -10.39
C LYS A 89 1.65 -19.84 -9.35
N LEU A 90 1.81 -19.10 -8.26
CA LEU A 90 2.80 -19.42 -7.22
C LEU A 90 2.40 -20.63 -6.38
N PHE A 91 1.10 -20.75 -6.05
CA PHE A 91 0.62 -21.75 -5.11
C PHE A 91 -0.16 -22.89 -5.76
N SER A 92 -0.32 -22.87 -7.09
CA SER A 92 -1.08 -23.89 -7.85
C SER A 92 -2.50 -24.06 -7.30
N VAL A 93 -3.19 -22.95 -7.08
CA VAL A 93 -4.60 -22.91 -6.64
C VAL A 93 -5.47 -22.24 -7.71
N ARG A 94 -6.79 -22.29 -7.55
CA ARG A 94 -7.74 -21.47 -8.31
C ARG A 94 -8.62 -20.66 -7.36
N ILE A 95 -8.74 -19.37 -7.62
CA ILE A 95 -9.54 -18.42 -6.85
C ILE A 95 -10.78 -18.08 -7.68
N GLN A 96 -11.95 -18.41 -7.14
CA GLN A 96 -13.21 -18.29 -7.87
C GLN A 96 -14.21 -17.45 -7.06
N PRO A 97 -14.93 -16.51 -7.69
CA PRO A 97 -16.02 -15.82 -7.01
C PRO A 97 -17.12 -16.80 -6.65
N ASP A 98 -17.74 -16.59 -5.50
CA ASP A 98 -18.85 -17.40 -5.01
C ASP A 98 -19.83 -16.54 -4.21
N MET A 99 -21.00 -17.09 -3.90
CA MET A 99 -22.08 -16.39 -3.21
C MET A 99 -22.31 -16.98 -1.82
N THR A 100 -22.43 -16.09 -0.83
CA THR A 100 -22.79 -16.42 0.55
C THR A 100 -23.44 -15.21 1.21
N GLN A 101 -23.88 -15.35 2.47
CA GLN A 101 -24.38 -14.23 3.25
C GLN A 101 -23.24 -13.23 3.53
N THR A 102 -23.46 -11.95 3.20
CA THR A 102 -22.51 -10.87 3.47
C THR A 102 -23.12 -9.81 4.38
N TRP A 103 -22.28 -9.04 5.07
CA TRP A 103 -22.72 -7.92 5.94
C TRP A 103 -22.92 -6.61 5.18
N HIS A 104 -22.46 -6.52 3.93
CA HIS A 104 -22.60 -5.34 3.09
C HIS A 104 -22.59 -5.72 1.60
N LYS A 105 -23.33 -4.98 0.77
CA LYS A 105 -23.51 -5.25 -0.66
C LYS A 105 -22.22 -5.24 -1.48
N ASP A 106 -21.22 -4.48 -1.03
CA ASP A 106 -19.94 -4.34 -1.73
C ASP A 106 -18.91 -5.40 -1.30
N VAL A 107 -19.27 -6.28 -0.35
CA VAL A 107 -18.42 -7.39 0.09
C VAL A 107 -18.49 -8.49 -0.97
N ARG A 108 -17.33 -8.91 -1.47
CA ARG A 108 -17.21 -10.05 -2.38
C ARG A 108 -16.70 -11.27 -1.64
N PHE A 109 -17.17 -12.44 -2.06
CA PHE A 109 -16.78 -13.72 -1.47
C PHE A 109 -16.10 -14.60 -2.52
N PHE A 110 -15.07 -15.31 -2.11
CA PHE A 110 -14.25 -16.14 -2.97
C PHE A 110 -13.96 -17.50 -2.33
N ARG A 111 -13.88 -18.53 -3.17
CA ARG A 111 -13.34 -19.86 -2.83
C ARG A 111 -11.94 -20.01 -3.40
N VAL A 112 -11.08 -20.67 -2.64
CA VAL A 112 -9.77 -21.14 -3.10
C VAL A 112 -9.84 -22.66 -3.21
N VAL A 113 -9.60 -23.19 -4.39
CA VAL A 113 -9.67 -24.63 -4.67
C VAL A 113 -8.35 -25.17 -5.22
N SER A 114 -8.08 -26.44 -4.97
CA SER A 114 -6.94 -27.13 -5.58
C SER A 114 -7.14 -27.34 -7.09
N PRO A 115 -6.10 -27.74 -7.83
CA PRO A 115 -6.23 -28.11 -9.24
C PRO A 115 -7.21 -29.28 -9.44
N GLN A 116 -7.32 -30.17 -8.44
CA GLN A 116 -8.25 -31.30 -8.41
C GLN A 116 -9.68 -30.89 -7.99
N GLY A 117 -9.89 -29.62 -7.64
CA GLY A 117 -11.21 -29.07 -7.28
C GLY A 117 -11.57 -29.20 -5.79
N ALA A 118 -10.65 -29.66 -4.93
CA ALA A 118 -10.89 -29.71 -3.50
C ALA A 118 -10.93 -28.28 -2.92
N LEU A 119 -11.92 -27.98 -2.08
CA LEU A 119 -11.99 -26.70 -1.38
C LEU A 119 -10.87 -26.61 -0.34
N LEU A 120 -10.04 -25.56 -0.43
CA LEU A 120 -8.92 -25.34 0.47
C LEU A 120 -9.21 -24.22 1.47
N ALA A 121 -9.79 -23.13 1.00
CA ALA A 121 -10.10 -21.96 1.81
C ALA A 121 -11.23 -21.13 1.20
N GLN A 122 -11.72 -20.18 1.98
CA GLN A 122 -12.71 -19.19 1.56
C GLN A 122 -12.37 -17.86 2.22
N PHE A 123 -12.65 -16.75 1.54
CA PHE A 123 -12.39 -15.43 2.10
C PHE A 123 -13.34 -14.38 1.54
N TYR A 124 -13.47 -13.30 2.30
CA TYR A 124 -14.23 -12.11 1.94
C TYR A 124 -13.27 -10.98 1.60
N ILE A 125 -13.66 -10.10 0.68
CA ILE A 125 -12.99 -8.84 0.43
C ILE A 125 -13.99 -7.70 0.58
N ASP A 126 -13.66 -6.75 1.45
CA ASP A 126 -14.41 -5.53 1.69
C ASP A 126 -13.47 -4.33 1.50
N LEU A 127 -13.43 -3.75 0.29
CA LEU A 127 -12.38 -2.79 -0.09
C LEU A 127 -12.71 -1.34 0.26
N TYR A 128 -13.99 -0.95 0.19
CA TYR A 128 -14.33 0.47 0.23
C TYR A 128 -14.38 1.02 1.65
N ALA A 129 -13.90 2.25 1.81
CA ALA A 129 -14.08 3.02 3.02
C ALA A 129 -15.57 3.39 3.17
N ARG A 130 -16.08 3.33 4.40
CA ARG A 130 -17.44 3.76 4.74
C ARG A 130 -17.52 4.12 6.22
N GLU A 131 -18.49 4.96 6.56
CA GLU A 131 -18.80 5.27 7.95
C GLU A 131 -19.12 3.99 8.75
N GLY A 132 -18.67 3.94 10.00
CA GLY A 132 -18.83 2.77 10.86
C GLY A 132 -17.90 1.58 10.54
N LYS A 133 -17.14 1.62 9.44
CA LYS A 133 -16.06 0.66 9.18
C LYS A 133 -14.73 1.24 9.68
N ARG A 134 -13.94 0.41 10.37
CA ARG A 134 -12.59 0.79 10.82
C ARG A 134 -11.75 1.28 9.62
N GLY A 135 -10.93 2.32 9.83
CA GLY A 135 -9.98 2.80 8.82
C GLY A 135 -8.74 1.91 8.68
N GLY A 136 -8.03 2.04 7.57
CA GLY A 136 -6.84 1.24 7.25
C GLY A 136 -7.15 -0.03 6.46
N ALA A 137 -6.20 -0.96 6.42
CA ALA A 137 -6.34 -2.29 5.82
C ALA A 137 -5.87 -3.36 6.82
N TRP A 138 -6.61 -4.46 6.93
CA TRP A 138 -6.33 -5.55 7.85
C TRP A 138 -6.84 -6.88 7.29
N MET A 139 -6.35 -7.98 7.86
CA MET A 139 -6.80 -9.37 7.62
C MET A 139 -7.20 -9.97 8.96
#